data_AF-A0A382UUM8-F1
#
_entry.id   AF-A0A382UUM8-F1
#
_cell.length_a   1.000
_cell.length_b   1.000
_cell.length_c   1.000
_cell.angle_alpha   90.00
_cell.angle_beta   90.00
_cell.angle_gamma   90.00
#
_symmetry.space_group_name_H-M   'P 1'
#
loop_
_entity.id
_entity.type
_entity.pdbx_description
1 polymer ?
#
loop_
_entity_poly.entity_id
_entity_poly.type
_entity_poly.pdbx_seq_one_letter_code
_entity_poly.pdbx_strand_id
1 'polypeptide(L)' 'MKKILISSLTVILMTSAISMVLPSVYAAEVPDWIKNNAGWWADGTIDDSSFVSGIEWLISNGIIEV' A
#
# COMPACT_ATOMS: atom_id res chain seq x y z
N MET A 1 -33.47 21.02 22.65
CA MET A 1 -33.00 21.57 21.35
C MET A 1 -31.49 21.82 21.33
N LYS A 2 -30.92 22.69 22.19
CA LYS A 2 -29.45 22.97 22.21
C LYS A 2 -28.54 21.76 22.44
N LYS A 3 -28.95 20.79 23.28
CA LYS A 3 -28.17 19.57 23.58
C LYS A 3 -28.01 18.62 22.38
N ILE A 4 -29.03 18.56 21.51
CA ILE A 4 -29.07 17.70 20.31
C ILE A 4 -28.12 18.25 19.22
N LEU A 5 -28.00 19.58 19.15
CA LEU A 5 -27.11 20.26 18.19
C LEU A 5 -25.62 20.08 18.55
N ILE A 6 -25.29 20.01 19.84
CA ILE A 6 -23.91 19.80 20.32
C ILE A 6 -23.48 18.34 20.11
N SER A 7 -24.40 17.38 20.28
CA SER A 7 -24.12 15.97 20.00
C SER A 7 -23.88 15.71 18.51
N SER A 8 -24.60 16.36 17.59
CA SER A 8 -24.34 16.18 16.15
C SER A 8 -23.00 16.78 15.73
N LEU A 9 -22.60 17.92 16.32
CA LEU A 9 -21.34 18.58 16.00
C LEU A 9 -20.11 17.78 16.47
N THR A 10 -20.20 17.17 17.66
CA THR A 10 -19.13 16.32 18.21
C THR A 10 -18.99 15.00 17.43
N VAL A 11 -20.09 14.42 16.96
CA VAL A 11 -20.06 13.23 16.11
C VAL A 11 -19.40 13.52 14.75
N ILE A 12 -19.70 14.66 14.12
CA ILE A 12 -19.09 15.04 12.84
C ILE A 12 -17.56 15.21 12.98
N LEU A 13 -17.10 15.88 14.04
CA LEU A 13 -15.68 16.08 14.31
C LEU A 13 -14.94 14.75 14.58
N MET A 14 -15.60 13.80 15.25
CA MET A 14 -15.05 12.47 15.50
C MET A 14 -14.97 11.63 14.22
N THR A 15 -15.95 11.72 13.31
CA THR A 15 -15.91 11.00 12.04
C THR A 15 -14.80 11.50 11.10
N SER A 16 -14.48 12.80 11.08
CA SER A 16 -13.37 13.32 10.26
C SER A 16 -12.00 12.92 10.79
N ALA A 17 -11.86 12.74 12.11
CA ALA A 17 -10.62 12.32 12.73
C ALA A 17 -10.26 10.86 12.38
N ILE A 18 -11.25 9.99 12.11
CA ILE A 18 -11.02 8.59 11.73
C ILE A 18 -10.24 8.51 10.40
N SER A 19 -10.51 9.40 9.44
CA SER A 19 -9.79 9.45 8.16
C SER A 19 -8.31 9.86 8.29
N MET A 20 -7.91 10.51 9.38
CA MET A 20 -6.51 10.88 9.67
C MET A 20 -5.70 9.76 10.34
N VAL A 21 -6.36 8.74 10.90
CA VAL A 21 -5.71 7.66 11.66
C VAL A 21 -5.39 6.46 10.77
N LEU A 22 -6.07 6.29 9.63
CA LEU A 22 -5.73 5.24 8.69
C LEU A 22 -4.42 5.63 8.00
N PRO A 23 -3.34 4.82 8.11
CA PRO A 23 -2.19 5.01 7.23
C PRO A 23 -2.73 4.99 5.81
N SER A 24 -2.38 6.02 5.04
CA SER A 24 -2.78 6.10 3.65
C SER A 24 -2.22 4.86 2.97
N VAL A 25 -3.13 3.98 2.51
CA VAL A 25 -2.76 2.82 1.68
C VAL A 25 -2.44 3.36 0.28
N TYR A 26 -1.44 4.21 0.17
CA TYR A 26 -0.74 4.37 -1.09
C TYR A 26 0.05 3.08 -1.25
N ALA A 27 -0.48 2.17 -2.08
CA ALA A 27 0.31 1.03 -2.52
C ALA A 27 1.62 1.58 -3.07
N ALA A 28 2.73 1.22 -2.42
CA ALA A 28 4.03 1.66 -2.89
C ALA A 28 4.21 1.18 -4.34
N GLU A 29 4.61 2.08 -5.22
CA GLU A 29 4.66 1.78 -6.65
C GLU A 29 5.76 0.76 -6.93
N VAL A 30 5.40 -0.34 -7.60
CA VAL A 30 6.37 -1.34 -8.04
C VAL A 30 7.31 -0.70 -9.07
N PRO A 31 8.64 -0.72 -8.87
CA PRO A 31 9.59 -0.15 -9.82
C PRO A 31 9.56 -0.84 -11.18
N ASP A 32 9.83 -0.09 -12.24
CA ASP A 32 9.77 -0.61 -13.62
C ASP A 32 10.78 -1.72 -13.90
N TRP A 33 11.95 -1.70 -13.27
CA TRP A 33 12.93 -2.79 -13.42
C TRP A 33 12.40 -4.13 -12.90
N ILE A 34 11.53 -4.12 -11.88
CA ILE A 34 10.89 -5.35 -11.37
C ILE A 34 9.82 -5.83 -12.33
N LYS A 35 9.05 -4.90 -12.92
CA LYS A 35 8.06 -5.23 -13.96
C LYS A 35 8.75 -5.87 -15.17
N ASN A 36 9.90 -5.32 -15.59
CA ASN A 36 10.71 -5.86 -16.69
C ASN A 36 11.25 -7.26 -16.36
N ASN A 37 11.81 -7.45 -15.17
CA ASN A 37 12.27 -8.76 -14.71
C ASN A 37 11.14 -9.80 -14.69
N ALA A 38 9.92 -9.42 -14.29
CA ALA A 38 8.76 -10.30 -14.33
C ALA A 38 8.41 -10.71 -15.77
N GLY A 39 8.48 -9.79 -16.73
CA GLY A 39 8.33 -10.09 -18.15
C GLY A 39 9.40 -11.07 -18.66
N TRP A 40 10.67 -10.80 -18.35
CA TRP A 40 11.78 -11.68 -18.72
C TRP A 40 11.69 -13.06 -18.08
N TRP A 41 11.19 -13.16 -16.85
CA TRP A 41 10.96 -14.44 -16.19
C TRP A 41 9.83 -15.22 -16.88
N ALA A 42 8.72 -14.55 -17.21
CA ALA A 42 7.62 -15.17 -17.95
C ALA A 42 8.05 -15.66 -19.35
N ASP A 43 8.96 -14.94 -19.99
CA ASP A 43 9.55 -15.32 -21.29
C ASP A 43 10.67 -16.37 -21.17
N GLY A 44 11.05 -16.79 -19.96
CA GLY A 44 12.14 -17.75 -19.71
C GLY A 44 13.54 -17.20 -20.00
N THR A 45 13.68 -15.87 -20.07
CA THR A 45 14.95 -15.17 -20.32
C THR A 45 15.82 -15.07 -19.07
N ILE A 46 15.20 -14.98 -17.89
CA ILE A 46 15.90 -15.08 -16.59
C ILE A 46 15.37 -16.27 -15.81
N ASP A 47 16.22 -16.78 -14.91
CA ASP A 47 15.89 -17.91 -14.06
C ASP A 47 15.08 -17.51 -12.81
N ASP A 48 14.55 -18.51 -12.12
CA ASP A 48 13.74 -18.30 -10.92
C ASP A 48 14.51 -17.53 -9.84
N SER A 49 15.83 -17.77 -9.70
CA SER A 49 16.65 -17.08 -8.69
C SER A 49 16.75 -15.58 -8.94
N SER A 50 16.90 -15.18 -10.21
CA SER A 50 16.91 -13.77 -10.62
C SER A 50 15.56 -13.11 -10.38
N PHE A 51 14.45 -13.82 -10.62
CA PHE A 51 13.11 -13.29 -10.36
C PHE A 51 12.81 -13.15 -8.87
N VAL A 52 13.12 -14.18 -8.07
CA VAL A 52 12.94 -14.18 -6.61
C VAL A 52 13.71 -13.05 -5.95
N SER A 53 14.94 -12.75 -6.42
CA SER A 53 15.72 -11.60 -5.92
C SER A 53 14.98 -10.25 -6.05
N GLY A 54 14.17 -10.09 -7.10
CA GLY A 54 13.30 -8.92 -7.27
C GLY A 54 12.17 -8.87 -6.24
N ILE A 55 11.58 -10.02 -5.91
CA ILE A 55 10.53 -10.13 -4.88
C ILE A 55 11.09 -9.89 -3.49
N GLU A 56 12.27 -10.43 -3.17
CA GLU A 56 12.97 -10.17 -1.90
C GLU A 56 13.25 -8.67 -1.71
N TRP A 57 13.62 -7.98 -2.80
CA TRP A 57 13.79 -6.54 -2.77
C TRP A 57 12.48 -5.80 -2.45
N LEU A 58 11.35 -6.21 -3.04
CA LEU A 58 10.04 -5.61 -2.73
C LEU A 58 9.66 -5.78 -1.25
N ILE A 59 9.90 -6.97 -0.69
CA ILE A 59 9.66 -7.26 0.73
C ILE A 59 10.56 -6.38 1.61
N SER A 60 11.85 -6.32 1.27
CA SER A 60 12.85 -5.53 2.03
C SER A 60 12.55 -4.02 2.02
N ASN A 61 11.86 -3.53 0.98
CA ASN A 61 11.46 -2.12 0.87
C ASN A 61 10.04 -1.85 1.36
N GLY A 62 9.37 -2.84 1.95
CA GLY A 62 8.01 -2.70 2.49
C GLY A 62 6.95 -2.42 1.41
N ILE A 63 7.24 -2.77 0.16
CA ILE A 63 6.29 -2.65 -0.96
C ILE A 63 5.34 -3.86 -0.96
N ILE A 64 5.88 -5.05 -0.66
CA ILE A 64 5.09 -6.24 -0.33
C ILE A 64 5.19 -6.45 1.17
N GLU A 65 4.05 -6.61 1.82
CA GLU A 65 3.93 -7.06 3.21
C GLU A 65 3.63 -8.56 3.19
N VAL A 66 4.33 -9.34 4.03
CA VAL A 66 4.19 -10.81 4.15
C VAL A 66 3.74 -11.21 5.55
#